data_AF-A0A7X2IFC2-F1
#
_entry.id   AF-A0A7X2IFC2-F1
#
_cell.length_a   1.000
_cell.length_b   1.000
_cell.length_c   1.000
_cell.angle_alpha   90.00
_cell.angle_beta   90.00
_cell.angle_gamma   90.00
#
_symmetry.space_group_name_H-M   'P 1'
#
loop_
_entity.id
_entity.type
_entity.pdbx_description
1 polymer ?
#
loop_
_entity_poly.entity_id
_entity_poly.type
_entity_poly.pdbx_seq_one_letter_code
_entity_poly.pdbx_strand_id
1 'polypeptide(L)'
;MKLKSYNVAECFSTFALPHILYVDQLADREKAVMICCLGWNIALFDSLDQQEEQIGRLWERIHADNRKEPWPCLEQGFKQDLRAVVRQKRLLFPWLHSAIKSAYLVRVDQHDVLQVTANNSDHEFKVVTHPDPMGLPKIIEQLRLMQENTQKQVDLVRRLRSVPEALGDIAITKMITAYCVQRADLLGYHQLLSLWRETQPAPSVKRVIAHWLGVIAEIDKTSEAVIQTLAGDPDYAS
;
A
#
# COMPACT_ATOMS: atom_id res chain seq x y z
N MET A 1 -21.20 -5.96 11.82
CA MET A 1 -20.30 -5.43 10.78
C MET A 1 -19.88 -6.58 9.88
N LYS A 2 -20.22 -6.57 8.59
CA LYS A 2 -19.75 -7.61 7.65
C LYS A 2 -18.35 -7.20 7.22
N LEU A 3 -17.32 -7.91 7.71
CA LEU A 3 -15.93 -7.63 7.35
C LEU A 3 -15.74 -7.96 5.86
N LYS A 4 -15.29 -6.97 5.08
CA LYS A 4 -14.87 -7.23 3.70
C LYS A 4 -13.65 -8.15 3.74
N SER A 5 -13.71 -9.23 2.98
CA SER A 5 -12.55 -10.10 2.76
C SER A 5 -11.75 -9.51 1.61
N TYR A 6 -10.44 -9.40 1.79
CA TYR A 6 -9.53 -8.96 0.74
C TYR A 6 -8.67 -10.14 0.30
N ASN A 7 -8.54 -10.33 -1.02
CA ASN A 7 -7.60 -11.28 -1.58
C ASN A 7 -6.22 -10.62 -1.80
N VAL A 8 -5.22 -11.44 -2.16
CA VAL A 8 -3.83 -10.99 -2.35
C VAL A 8 -3.72 -9.93 -3.44
N ALA A 9 -4.49 -10.06 -4.52
CA ALA A 9 -4.48 -9.11 -5.64
C ALA A 9 -5.08 -7.76 -5.23
N GLU A 10 -6.14 -7.74 -4.41
CA GLU A 10 -6.71 -6.50 -3.84
C GLU A 10 -5.73 -5.82 -2.86
N CYS A 11 -5.02 -6.61 -2.04
CA CYS A 11 -3.97 -6.06 -1.18
C CYS A 11 -2.84 -5.43 -2.03
N PHE A 12 -2.40 -6.13 -3.09
CA PHE A 12 -1.38 -5.62 -4.00
C PHE A 12 -1.84 -4.37 -4.75
N SER A 13 -3.08 -4.31 -5.23
CA SER A 13 -3.60 -3.14 -5.94
C SER A 13 -3.56 -1.89 -5.06
N THR A 14 -3.91 -2.06 -3.78
CA THR A 14 -3.88 -0.96 -2.80
C THR A 14 -2.45 -0.56 -2.45
N PHE A 15 -1.54 -1.54 -2.35
CA PHE A 15 -0.11 -1.31 -2.14
C PHE A 15 0.57 -0.55 -3.28
N ALA A 16 0.24 -0.88 -4.53
CA ALA A 16 0.87 -0.32 -5.72
C ALA A 16 0.35 1.08 -6.07
N LEU A 17 -0.91 1.40 -5.72
CA LEU A 17 -1.56 2.65 -6.09
C LEU A 17 -0.76 3.92 -5.75
N PRO A 18 -0.21 4.10 -4.53
CA PRO A 18 0.58 5.29 -4.19
C PRO A 18 1.76 5.53 -5.15
N HIS A 19 2.39 4.47 -5.65
CA HIS A 19 3.57 4.56 -6.52
C HIS A 19 3.25 4.99 -7.96
N ILE A 20 1.98 4.98 -8.35
CA ILE A 20 1.53 5.32 -9.71
C ILE A 20 0.65 6.58 -9.75
N LEU A 21 0.31 7.15 -8.59
CA LEU A 21 -0.43 8.41 -8.50
C LEU A 21 0.44 9.56 -9.03
N TYR A 22 -0.14 10.38 -9.90
CA TYR A 22 0.48 11.59 -10.49
C TYR A 22 1.79 11.36 -11.27
N VAL A 23 2.04 10.12 -11.69
CA VAL A 23 3.11 9.83 -12.64
C VAL A 23 2.54 10.02 -14.03
N ASP A 24 2.97 11.03 -14.79
CA ASP A 24 2.35 11.42 -16.06
C ASP A 24 2.48 10.36 -17.17
N GLN A 25 3.66 9.77 -17.31
CA GLN A 25 3.99 8.86 -18.41
C GLN A 25 3.55 7.43 -18.09
N LEU A 26 2.83 6.78 -19.03
CA LEU A 26 2.41 5.39 -18.86
C LEU A 26 3.60 4.46 -18.64
N ALA A 27 4.67 4.64 -19.42
CA ALA A 27 5.89 3.84 -19.30
C ALA A 27 6.54 3.93 -17.90
N ASP A 28 6.42 5.08 -17.23
CA ASP A 28 6.95 5.24 -15.87
C ASP A 28 6.02 4.64 -14.82
N ARG A 29 4.70 4.68 -15.04
CA ARG A 29 3.72 3.93 -14.23
C ARG A 29 3.92 2.42 -14.35
N GLU A 30 4.15 1.91 -15.56
CA GLU A 30 4.45 0.50 -15.81
C GLU A 30 5.72 0.06 -15.06
N LYS A 31 6.78 0.88 -15.11
CA LYS A 31 8.00 0.64 -14.32
C LYS A 31 7.71 0.64 -12.82
N ALA A 32 6.93 1.59 -12.32
CA ALA A 32 6.57 1.65 -10.90
C ALA A 32 5.79 0.39 -10.47
N VAL A 33 4.84 -0.10 -11.28
CA VAL A 33 4.14 -1.37 -10.99
C VAL A 33 5.08 -2.57 -11.04
N MET A 34 6.01 -2.61 -11.98
CA MET A 34 7.02 -3.66 -12.04
C MET A 34 7.90 -3.65 -10.78
N ILE A 35 8.38 -2.47 -10.35
CA ILE A 35 9.14 -2.31 -9.10
C ILE A 35 8.30 -2.74 -7.90
N CYS A 36 7.01 -2.38 -7.85
CA CYS A 36 6.08 -2.84 -6.80
C CYS A 36 5.96 -4.36 -6.77
N CYS A 37 5.80 -5.01 -7.93
CA CYS A 37 5.71 -6.47 -8.04
C CYS A 37 6.99 -7.16 -7.56
N LEU A 38 8.15 -6.64 -7.96
CA LEU A 38 9.45 -7.17 -7.55
C LEU A 38 9.68 -6.98 -6.05
N GLY A 39 9.46 -5.77 -5.54
CA GLY A 39 9.60 -5.47 -4.12
C GLY A 39 8.62 -6.25 -3.26
N TRP A 40 7.40 -6.51 -3.74
CA TRP A 40 6.44 -7.38 -3.05
C TRP A 40 6.98 -8.79 -2.84
N ASN A 41 7.53 -9.38 -3.89
CA ASN A 41 8.07 -10.74 -3.87
C ASN A 41 9.39 -10.83 -3.09
N ILE A 42 10.27 -9.84 -3.20
CA ILE A 42 11.50 -9.76 -2.40
C ILE A 42 11.16 -9.62 -0.91
N ALA A 43 10.08 -8.93 -0.56
CA ALA A 43 9.63 -8.82 0.82
C ALA A 43 9.07 -10.13 1.42
N LEU A 44 9.06 -11.23 0.67
CA LEU A 44 8.73 -12.57 1.18
C LEU A 44 9.93 -13.30 1.79
N PHE A 45 11.16 -12.81 1.57
CA PHE A 45 12.35 -13.35 2.22
C PHE A 45 12.45 -12.83 3.65
N ASP A 46 12.81 -13.71 4.59
CA ASP A 46 12.70 -13.44 6.02
C ASP A 46 13.77 -12.45 6.51
N SER A 47 15.01 -12.58 6.03
CA SER A 47 16.14 -11.77 6.47
C SER A 47 16.49 -10.62 5.51
N LEU A 48 17.01 -9.52 6.08
CA LEU A 48 17.50 -8.39 5.29
C LEU A 48 18.65 -8.79 4.34
N ASP A 49 19.50 -9.74 4.75
CA ASP A 49 20.60 -10.23 3.92
C ASP A 49 20.09 -10.97 2.68
N GLN A 50 19.07 -11.84 2.83
CA GLN A 50 18.46 -12.52 1.70
C GLN A 50 17.79 -11.54 0.75
N GLN A 51 17.13 -10.51 1.29
CA GLN A 51 16.50 -9.46 0.49
C GLN A 51 17.52 -8.68 -0.33
N GLU A 52 18.63 -8.28 0.29
CA GLU A 52 19.70 -7.55 -0.39
C GLU A 52 20.38 -8.42 -1.45
N GLU A 53 20.59 -9.71 -1.17
CA GLU A 53 21.08 -10.68 -2.15
C GLU A 53 20.15 -10.78 -3.36
N GLN A 54 18.83 -10.87 -3.15
CA GLN A 54 17.87 -10.90 -4.26
C GLN A 54 17.87 -9.61 -5.08
N ILE A 55 17.97 -8.45 -4.42
CA ILE A 55 18.09 -7.15 -5.10
C ILE A 55 19.36 -7.11 -5.96
N GLY A 56 20.49 -7.61 -5.44
CA GLY A 56 21.74 -7.73 -6.17
C GLY A 56 21.63 -8.63 -7.41
N ARG A 57 21.15 -9.86 -7.23
CA ARG A 57 20.96 -10.83 -8.33
C ARG A 57 20.01 -10.33 -9.42
N LEU A 58 18.96 -9.62 -9.02
CA LEU A 58 18.01 -9.02 -9.95
C LEU A 58 18.68 -7.93 -10.80
N TRP A 59 19.49 -7.07 -10.18
CA TRP A 59 20.26 -6.07 -10.91
C TRP A 59 21.25 -6.72 -11.89
N GLU A 60 22.00 -7.73 -11.45
CA GLU A 60 22.94 -8.47 -12.31
C GLU A 60 22.25 -9.05 -13.54
N ARG A 61 21.05 -9.61 -13.37
CA ARG A 61 20.26 -10.15 -14.48
C ARG A 61 19.80 -9.06 -15.44
N ILE A 62 19.23 -7.97 -14.92
CA ILE A 62 18.79 -6.82 -15.74
C ILE A 62 19.99 -6.22 -16.48
N HIS A 63 21.15 -6.13 -15.83
CA HIS A 63 22.37 -5.62 -16.44
C HIS A 63 22.87 -6.54 -17.56
N ALA A 64 22.89 -7.86 -17.34
CA ALA A 64 23.28 -8.84 -18.35
C ALA A 64 22.36 -8.86 -19.58
N ASP A 65 21.06 -8.64 -19.37
CA ASP A 65 20.07 -8.58 -20.46
C ASP A 65 20.13 -7.26 -21.26
N ASN A 66 20.78 -6.22 -20.71
CA ASN A 66 20.92 -4.92 -21.36
C ASN A 66 22.18 -4.84 -22.21
N ARG A 67 22.02 -4.48 -23.48
CA ARG A 67 23.15 -4.31 -24.43
C ARG A 67 23.97 -3.04 -24.23
N LYS A 68 23.51 -2.12 -23.38
CA LYS A 68 24.15 -0.83 -23.13
C LYS A 68 24.60 -0.75 -21.68
N GLU A 69 25.76 -0.14 -21.49
CA GLU A 69 26.26 0.15 -20.16
C GLU A 69 25.28 1.10 -19.43
N PRO A 70 24.85 0.77 -18.20
CA PRO A 70 23.92 1.58 -17.45
C PRO A 70 24.55 2.92 -17.11
N TRP A 71 23.71 3.95 -16.99
CA TRP A 71 24.19 5.27 -16.60
C TRP A 71 24.77 5.23 -15.19
N PRO A 72 25.77 6.07 -14.88
CA PRO A 72 26.24 6.24 -13.51
C PRO A 72 25.05 6.53 -12.58
N CYS A 73 25.00 5.85 -11.44
CA CYS A 73 23.93 5.91 -10.42
C CYS A 73 22.62 5.15 -10.73
N LEU A 74 22.44 4.57 -11.92
CA LEU A 74 21.21 3.82 -12.23
C LEU A 74 21.03 2.61 -11.31
N GLU A 75 22.12 1.87 -11.04
CA GLU A 75 22.13 0.77 -10.09
C GLU A 75 21.67 1.22 -8.70
N GLN A 76 22.28 2.31 -8.21
CA GLN A 76 22.01 2.80 -6.87
C GLN A 76 20.56 3.25 -6.72
N GLY A 77 20.03 3.99 -7.69
CA GLY A 77 18.63 4.41 -7.71
C GLY A 77 17.67 3.22 -7.73
N PHE A 78 17.89 2.28 -8.65
CA PHE A 78 17.08 1.05 -8.74
C PHE A 78 17.06 0.26 -7.43
N LYS A 79 18.23 0.03 -6.82
CA LYS A 79 18.32 -0.68 -5.55
C LYS A 79 17.65 0.10 -4.41
N GLN A 80 17.76 1.43 -4.39
CA GLN A 80 17.09 2.26 -3.38
C GLN A 80 15.57 2.19 -3.49
N ASP A 81 15.03 2.29 -4.71
CA ASP A 81 13.59 2.19 -4.97
C ASP A 81 13.05 0.82 -4.54
N LEU A 82 13.74 -0.26 -4.91
CA LEU A 82 13.36 -1.61 -4.47
C LEU A 82 13.39 -1.75 -2.95
N ARG A 83 14.43 -1.27 -2.27
CA ARG A 83 14.49 -1.33 -0.79
C ARG A 83 13.34 -0.56 -0.16
N ALA A 84 12.96 0.60 -0.69
CA ALA A 84 11.84 1.38 -0.18
C ALA A 84 10.52 0.61 -0.30
N VAL A 85 10.26 0.02 -1.48
CA VAL A 85 9.08 -0.80 -1.75
C VAL A 85 9.03 -2.07 -0.89
N VAL A 86 10.17 -2.75 -0.71
CA VAL A 86 10.29 -3.94 0.16
C VAL A 86 9.93 -3.58 1.61
N ARG A 87 10.49 -2.49 2.14
CA ARG A 87 10.19 -2.00 3.49
C ARG A 87 8.71 -1.66 3.63
N GLN A 88 8.14 -0.98 2.64
CA GLN A 88 6.72 -0.63 2.64
C GLN A 88 5.83 -1.87 2.65
N LYS A 89 6.15 -2.91 1.86
CA LYS A 89 5.38 -4.17 1.88
C LYS A 89 5.45 -4.80 3.27
N ARG A 90 6.63 -4.92 3.88
CA ARG A 90 6.78 -5.50 5.23
C ARG A 90 6.03 -4.70 6.29
N LEU A 91 6.01 -3.37 6.18
CA LEU A 91 5.28 -2.51 7.11
C LEU A 91 3.76 -2.68 6.98
N LEU A 92 3.25 -2.67 5.74
CA LEU A 92 1.81 -2.68 5.50
C LEU A 92 1.20 -4.08 5.53
N PHE A 93 1.90 -5.09 5.00
CA PHE A 93 1.41 -6.46 4.82
C PHE A 93 2.43 -7.52 5.31
N PRO A 94 2.83 -7.49 6.60
CA PRO A 94 3.85 -8.40 7.12
C PRO A 94 3.45 -9.88 7.04
N TRP A 95 2.19 -10.19 7.29
CA TRP A 95 1.68 -11.57 7.37
C TRP A 95 1.33 -12.19 6.00
N LEU A 96 1.33 -11.38 4.94
CA LEU A 96 0.86 -11.82 3.63
C LEU A 96 2.03 -12.43 2.84
N HIS A 97 2.13 -13.75 2.94
CA HIS A 97 3.19 -14.57 2.36
C HIS A 97 2.78 -15.18 1.01
N SER A 98 2.20 -14.35 0.13
CA SER A 98 1.76 -14.79 -1.19
C SER A 98 2.43 -13.96 -2.27
N ALA A 99 2.99 -14.65 -3.27
CA ALA A 99 3.65 -14.00 -4.40
C ALA A 99 2.65 -13.41 -5.38
N ILE A 100 3.07 -12.32 -6.03
CA ILE A 100 2.42 -11.79 -7.24
C ILE A 100 3.21 -12.30 -8.43
N LYS A 101 2.57 -13.08 -9.29
CA LYS A 101 3.24 -13.70 -10.44
C LYS A 101 3.57 -12.66 -11.50
N SER A 102 2.64 -11.75 -11.75
CA SER A 102 2.79 -10.64 -12.68
C SER A 102 1.84 -9.51 -12.30
N ALA A 103 2.29 -8.29 -12.54
CA ALA A 103 1.43 -7.11 -12.51
C ALA A 103 1.89 -6.12 -13.59
N TYR A 104 0.94 -5.55 -14.31
CA TYR A 104 1.21 -4.52 -15.30
C TYR A 104 0.00 -3.60 -15.46
N LEU A 105 0.25 -2.39 -15.95
CA LEU A 105 -0.79 -1.42 -16.26
C LEU A 105 -1.09 -1.44 -17.74
N VAL A 106 -2.37 -1.36 -18.08
CA VAL A 106 -2.84 -1.17 -19.44
C VAL A 106 -3.71 0.07 -19.46
N ARG A 107 -3.46 0.98 -20.41
CA ARG A 107 -4.36 2.12 -20.62
C ARG A 107 -5.60 1.66 -21.36
N VAL A 108 -6.77 1.86 -20.76
CA VAL A 108 -8.08 1.55 -21.35
C VAL A 108 -8.91 2.83 -21.34
N ASP A 109 -9.05 3.44 -22.51
CA ASP A 109 -9.74 4.71 -22.72
C ASP A 109 -9.18 5.85 -21.81
N GLN A 110 -9.99 6.34 -20.87
CA GLN A 110 -9.69 7.44 -19.97
C GLN A 110 -9.09 6.99 -18.62
N HIS A 111 -8.92 5.68 -18.40
CA HIS A 111 -8.40 5.15 -17.15
C HIS A 111 -7.31 4.12 -17.41
N ASP A 112 -6.42 3.92 -16.43
CA ASP A 112 -5.51 2.79 -16.47
C ASP A 112 -6.16 1.61 -15.72
N VAL A 113 -5.88 0.39 -16.17
CA VAL A 113 -6.32 -0.87 -15.56
C VAL A 113 -5.08 -1.61 -15.09
N LEU A 114 -5.01 -1.87 -13.79
CA LEU A 114 -4.00 -2.71 -13.18
C LEU A 114 -4.44 -4.16 -13.31
N GLN A 115 -3.71 -4.94 -14.10
CA GLN A 115 -3.88 -6.38 -14.21
C GLN A 115 -2.91 -7.07 -13.27
N VAL A 116 -3.41 -7.96 -12.41
CA VAL A 116 -2.64 -8.65 -11.36
C VAL A 116 -2.93 -10.14 -11.44
N THR A 117 -1.88 -10.94 -11.59
CA THR A 117 -1.97 -12.41 -11.50
C THR A 117 -1.44 -12.85 -10.14
N ALA A 118 -2.34 -13.37 -9.30
CA ALA A 118 -2.01 -13.90 -7.98
C ALA A 118 -2.74 -15.23 -7.76
N ASN A 119 -2.08 -16.22 -7.14
CA ASN A 119 -2.67 -17.55 -6.89
C ASN A 119 -3.30 -18.19 -8.15
N ASN A 120 -2.65 -18.06 -9.30
CA ASN A 120 -3.12 -18.54 -10.62
C ASN A 120 -4.46 -17.97 -11.08
N SER A 121 -4.88 -16.84 -10.52
CA SER A 121 -6.07 -16.09 -10.92
C SER A 121 -5.68 -14.70 -11.39
N ASP A 122 -6.31 -14.26 -12.47
CA ASP A 122 -6.14 -12.92 -13.01
C ASP A 122 -7.22 -11.98 -12.45
N HIS A 123 -6.79 -10.79 -12.06
CA HIS A 123 -7.63 -9.77 -11.45
C HIS A 123 -7.40 -8.44 -12.14
N GLU A 124 -8.48 -7.68 -12.35
CA GLU A 124 -8.42 -6.36 -12.97
C GLU A 124 -8.94 -5.30 -12.01
N PHE A 125 -8.18 -4.21 -11.87
CA PHE A 125 -8.52 -3.08 -11.01
C PHE A 125 -8.46 -1.79 -11.82
N LYS A 126 -9.56 -1.06 -11.89
CA LYS A 126 -9.56 0.29 -12.44
C LYS A 126 -8.81 1.20 -11.48
N VAL A 127 -7.76 1.87 -11.97
CA VAL A 127 -6.96 2.79 -11.16
C VAL A 127 -7.12 4.22 -11.67
N VAL A 128 -7.37 5.13 -10.72
CA VAL A 128 -7.42 6.57 -10.99
C VAL A 128 -6.04 7.13 -10.64
N THR A 129 -5.21 7.32 -11.66
CA THR A 129 -3.81 7.77 -11.48
C THR A 129 -3.68 9.27 -11.30
N HIS A 130 -4.64 10.07 -11.79
CA HIS A 130 -4.66 11.53 -11.69
C HIS A 130 -6.00 12.01 -11.15
N PRO A 131 -6.32 11.75 -9.88
CA PRO A 131 -7.60 12.17 -9.32
C PRO A 131 -7.72 13.71 -9.31
N ASP A 132 -8.91 14.20 -9.63
CA ASP A 132 -9.21 15.64 -9.66
C ASP A 132 -9.37 16.19 -8.23
N PRO A 133 -8.77 17.35 -7.87
CA PRO A 133 -9.04 18.06 -6.62
C PRO A 133 -10.52 18.28 -6.29
N MET A 134 -11.41 18.38 -7.28
CA MET A 134 -12.86 18.42 -7.10
C MET A 134 -13.43 17.15 -6.46
N GLY A 135 -12.66 16.06 -6.45
CA GLY A 135 -12.95 14.84 -5.71
C GLY A 135 -12.70 14.93 -4.20
N LEU A 136 -12.10 16.03 -3.70
CA LEU A 136 -11.79 16.21 -2.27
C LEU A 136 -12.99 15.95 -1.33
N PRO A 137 -14.23 16.40 -1.60
CA PRO A 137 -15.36 16.09 -0.75
C PRO A 137 -15.62 14.58 -0.58
N LYS A 138 -15.41 13.79 -1.63
CA LYS A 138 -15.56 12.33 -1.56
C LYS A 138 -14.45 11.68 -0.74
N ILE A 139 -13.22 12.16 -0.87
CA ILE A 139 -12.09 11.68 -0.05
C ILE A 139 -12.35 12.00 1.43
N ILE A 140 -12.81 13.22 1.73
CA ILE A 140 -13.18 13.62 3.08
C ILE A 140 -14.28 12.71 3.65
N GLU A 141 -15.30 12.38 2.87
CA GLU A 141 -16.34 11.44 3.28
C GLU A 141 -15.76 10.06 3.60
N GLN A 142 -14.88 9.52 2.75
CA GLN A 142 -14.22 8.24 3.02
C GLN A 142 -13.35 8.29 4.29
N LEU A 143 -12.59 9.37 4.50
CA LEU A 143 -11.77 9.53 5.71
C LEU A 143 -12.63 9.63 6.97
N ARG A 144 -13.79 10.30 6.92
CA ARG A 144 -14.76 10.29 8.04
C ARG A 144 -15.26 8.89 8.34
N LEU A 145 -15.67 8.15 7.31
CA LEU A 145 -16.14 6.78 7.47
C LEU A 145 -15.04 5.87 8.06
N MET A 146 -13.79 6.00 7.58
CA MET A 146 -12.64 5.28 8.14
C MET A 146 -12.39 5.65 9.60
N GLN A 147 -12.44 6.94 9.97
CA GLN A 147 -12.28 7.39 11.35
C GLN A 147 -13.37 6.83 12.27
N GLU A 148 -14.64 6.92 11.87
CA GLU A 148 -15.76 6.38 12.64
C GLU A 148 -15.69 4.86 12.79
N ASN A 149 -15.31 4.15 11.73
CA ASN A 149 -15.16 2.70 11.76
C ASN A 149 -14.00 2.29 12.67
N THR A 150 -12.86 2.97 12.56
CA THR A 150 -11.67 2.71 13.38
C THR A 150 -11.98 2.87 14.86
N GLN A 151 -12.77 3.88 15.25
CA GLN A 151 -13.18 4.06 16.64
C GLN A 151 -14.08 2.92 17.16
N LYS A 152 -15.12 2.54 16.38
CA LYS A 152 -16.00 1.40 16.71
C LYS A 152 -15.21 0.09 16.84
N GLN A 153 -14.13 -0.01 16.10
CA GLN A 153 -13.26 -1.17 16.04
C GLN A 153 -12.29 -1.26 17.21
N VAL A 154 -11.74 -0.14 17.70
CA VAL A 154 -11.00 -0.11 18.98
C VAL A 154 -11.87 -0.64 20.12
N ASP A 155 -13.15 -0.23 20.16
CA ASP A 155 -14.08 -0.70 21.19
C ASP A 155 -14.38 -2.19 21.06
N LEU A 156 -14.48 -2.72 19.83
CA LEU A 156 -14.60 -4.15 19.57
C LEU A 156 -13.37 -4.90 20.08
N VAL A 157 -12.16 -4.47 19.74
CA VAL A 157 -10.89 -5.09 20.18
C VAL A 157 -10.78 -5.09 21.72
N ARG A 158 -11.16 -3.99 22.38
CA ARG A 158 -11.18 -3.90 23.85
C ARG A 158 -12.13 -4.94 24.47
N ARG A 159 -13.31 -5.14 23.87
CA ARG A 159 -14.27 -6.18 24.31
C ARG A 159 -13.76 -7.59 24.05
N LEU A 160 -13.04 -7.81 22.96
CA LEU A 160 -12.48 -9.12 22.63
C LEU A 160 -11.35 -9.52 23.58
N ARG A 161 -10.52 -8.57 24.03
CA ARG A 161 -9.55 -8.82 25.10
C ARG A 161 -10.19 -9.29 26.40
N SER A 162 -11.44 -8.89 26.68
CA SER A 162 -12.18 -9.35 27.86
C SER A 162 -12.85 -10.72 27.70
N VAL A 163 -12.89 -11.29 26.48
CA VAL A 163 -13.44 -12.62 26.18
C VAL A 163 -12.59 -13.30 25.09
N PRO A 164 -11.47 -13.96 25.45
CA PRO A 164 -10.47 -14.46 24.50
C PRO A 164 -11.02 -15.47 23.46
N GLU A 165 -12.08 -16.19 23.79
CA GLU A 165 -12.70 -17.21 22.91
C GLU A 165 -13.72 -16.64 21.91
N ALA A 166 -13.96 -15.32 21.92
CA ALA A 166 -15.08 -14.71 21.18
C ALA A 166 -14.87 -14.61 19.65
N LEU A 167 -13.64 -14.77 19.14
CA LEU A 167 -13.35 -14.75 17.71
C LEU A 167 -12.43 -15.91 17.32
N GLY A 168 -12.83 -16.66 16.29
CA GLY A 168 -11.94 -17.63 15.66
C GLY A 168 -10.87 -16.97 14.78
N ASP A 169 -9.74 -17.66 14.60
CA ASP A 169 -8.56 -17.19 13.87
C ASP A 169 -8.87 -16.60 12.49
N ILE A 170 -9.79 -17.21 11.75
CA ILE A 170 -10.21 -16.74 10.42
C ILE A 170 -10.77 -15.30 10.47
N ALA A 171 -11.52 -14.96 11.52
CA ALA A 171 -12.06 -13.63 11.68
C ALA A 171 -10.97 -12.61 12.04
N ILE A 172 -10.02 -13.00 12.89
CA ILE A 172 -8.86 -12.19 13.25
C ILE A 172 -8.01 -11.89 12.01
N THR A 173 -7.68 -12.91 11.21
CA THR A 173 -6.92 -12.72 9.96
C THR A 173 -7.63 -11.76 9.01
N LYS A 174 -8.94 -11.92 8.79
CA LYS A 174 -9.72 -11.00 7.94
C LYS A 174 -9.70 -9.56 8.45
N MET A 175 -9.78 -9.37 9.77
CA MET A 175 -9.69 -8.05 10.38
C MET A 175 -8.31 -7.44 10.15
N ILE A 176 -7.23 -8.16 10.47
CA ILE A 176 -5.86 -7.70 10.26
C ILE A 176 -5.65 -7.30 8.80
N THR A 177 -6.03 -8.15 7.84
CA THR A 177 -5.89 -7.84 6.41
C THR A 177 -6.67 -6.58 6.02
N ALA A 178 -7.90 -6.40 6.52
CA ALA A 178 -8.68 -5.19 6.24
C ALA A 178 -8.00 -3.92 6.76
N TYR A 179 -7.36 -3.96 7.93
CA TYR A 179 -6.59 -2.82 8.45
C TYR A 179 -5.31 -2.59 7.66
N CYS A 180 -4.60 -3.64 7.25
CA CYS A 180 -3.44 -3.51 6.36
C CYS A 180 -3.81 -2.77 5.07
N VAL A 181 -4.96 -3.13 4.46
CA VAL A 181 -5.49 -2.43 3.28
C VAL A 181 -5.86 -0.98 3.60
N GLN A 182 -6.55 -0.73 4.71
CA GLN A 182 -6.88 0.63 5.14
C GLN A 182 -5.61 1.49 5.31
N ARG A 183 -4.56 0.96 5.93
CA ARG A 183 -3.27 1.66 6.07
C ARG A 183 -2.63 1.96 4.71
N ALA A 184 -2.71 1.03 3.75
CA ALA A 184 -2.24 1.25 2.40
C ALA A 184 -3.05 2.34 1.66
N ASP A 185 -4.37 2.36 1.81
CA ASP A 185 -5.24 3.43 1.28
C ASP A 185 -4.87 4.80 1.87
N LEU A 186 -4.66 4.85 3.19
CA LEU A 186 -4.25 6.07 3.90
C LEU A 186 -2.93 6.63 3.38
N LEU A 187 -1.98 5.78 3.00
CA LEU A 187 -0.72 6.22 2.36
C LEU A 187 -1.00 6.89 1.01
N GLY A 188 -1.89 6.32 0.19
CA GLY A 188 -2.33 6.93 -1.06
C GLY A 188 -3.02 8.27 -0.86
N TYR A 189 -3.94 8.36 0.10
CA TYR A 189 -4.59 9.63 0.46
C TYR A 189 -3.61 10.65 1.01
N HIS A 190 -2.61 10.23 1.80
CA HIS A 190 -1.59 11.12 2.32
C HIS A 190 -0.79 11.79 1.19
N GLN A 191 -0.30 10.99 0.22
CA GLN A 191 0.45 11.51 -0.93
C GLN A 191 -0.42 12.46 -1.78
N LEU A 192 -1.64 12.02 -2.07
CA LEU A 192 -2.64 12.79 -2.81
C LEU A 192 -2.91 14.17 -2.19
N LEU A 193 -3.24 14.18 -0.89
CA LEU A 193 -3.53 15.41 -0.17
C LEU A 193 -2.28 16.28 0.00
N SER A 194 -1.09 15.70 0.16
CA SER A 194 0.16 16.46 0.23
C SER A 194 0.42 17.23 -1.06
N LEU A 195 0.31 16.57 -2.21
CA LEU A 195 0.45 17.21 -3.52
C LEU A 195 -0.60 18.31 -3.73
N TRP A 196 -1.87 18.05 -3.41
CA TRP A 196 -2.91 19.07 -3.51
C TRP A 196 -2.63 20.26 -2.60
N ARG A 197 -2.18 20.03 -1.35
CA ARG A 197 -1.85 21.14 -0.44
C ARG A 197 -0.76 22.04 -1.01
N GLU A 198 0.25 21.47 -1.66
CA GLU A 198 1.35 22.22 -2.27
C GLU A 198 0.89 23.06 -3.45
N THR A 199 0.01 22.50 -4.29
CA THR A 199 -0.47 23.12 -5.53
C THR A 199 -1.65 24.09 -5.34
N GLN A 200 -2.38 24.03 -4.23
CA GLN A 200 -3.54 24.89 -3.99
C GLN A 200 -3.15 26.36 -3.75
N PRO A 201 -3.79 27.35 -4.38
CA PRO A 201 -3.47 28.76 -4.13
C PRO A 201 -4.14 29.32 -2.85
N ALA A 202 -5.34 28.83 -2.51
CA ALA A 202 -6.15 29.40 -1.44
C ALA A 202 -5.70 28.92 -0.03
N PRO A 203 -5.35 29.83 0.90
CA PRO A 203 -4.95 29.44 2.26
C PRO A 203 -6.01 28.69 3.06
N SER A 204 -7.30 29.01 2.83
CA SER A 204 -8.42 28.28 3.43
C SER A 204 -8.43 26.81 3.04
N VAL A 205 -8.23 26.50 1.75
CA VAL A 205 -8.17 25.13 1.23
C VAL A 205 -6.95 24.41 1.77
N LYS A 206 -5.77 25.06 1.80
CA LYS A 206 -4.56 24.47 2.42
C LYS A 206 -4.78 24.07 3.88
N ARG A 207 -5.50 24.89 4.66
CA ARG A 207 -5.82 24.58 6.07
C ARG A 207 -6.75 23.37 6.19
N VAL A 208 -7.76 23.27 5.33
CA VAL A 208 -8.66 22.10 5.29
C VAL A 208 -7.87 20.83 4.96
N ILE A 209 -7.02 20.87 3.94
CA ILE A 209 -6.19 19.70 3.57
C ILE A 209 -5.22 19.34 4.71
N ALA A 210 -4.58 20.33 5.35
CA ALA A 210 -3.70 20.09 6.49
C ALA A 210 -4.41 19.42 7.67
N HIS A 211 -5.65 19.79 7.95
CA HIS A 211 -6.47 19.11 8.96
C HIS A 211 -6.67 17.63 8.61
N TRP A 212 -7.03 17.31 7.36
CA TRP A 212 -7.24 15.93 6.91
C TRP A 212 -5.95 15.10 6.86
N LEU A 213 -4.80 15.69 6.58
CA LEU A 213 -3.50 15.03 6.76
C LEU A 213 -3.27 14.63 8.22
N GLY A 214 -3.67 15.48 9.18
CA GLY A 214 -3.65 15.15 10.60
C GLY A 214 -4.58 13.99 10.95
N VAL A 215 -5.80 13.98 10.39
CA VAL A 215 -6.76 12.88 10.58
C VAL A 215 -6.22 11.56 10.00
N ILE A 216 -5.57 11.58 8.84
CA ILE A 216 -4.93 10.39 8.27
C ILE A 216 -3.90 9.80 9.23
N ALA A 217 -3.03 10.63 9.81
CA ALA A 217 -2.02 10.18 10.77
C ALA A 217 -2.64 9.57 12.05
N GLU A 218 -3.76 10.13 12.51
CA GLU A 218 -4.52 9.57 13.64
C GLU A 218 -5.08 8.18 13.31
N ILE A 219 -5.77 8.04 12.17
CA ILE A 219 -6.37 6.76 11.75
C ILE A 219 -5.27 5.71 11.56
N ASP A 220 -4.15 6.04 10.92
CA ASP A 220 -3.05 5.10 10.68
C ASP A 220 -2.48 4.57 12.00
N LYS A 221 -2.17 5.47 12.94
CA LYS A 221 -1.67 5.12 14.27
C LYS A 221 -2.64 4.21 15.03
N THR A 222 -3.94 4.51 14.98
CA THR A 222 -4.94 3.66 15.64
C THR A 222 -5.08 2.31 14.96
N SER A 223 -5.03 2.26 13.63
CA SER A 223 -5.11 1.02 12.84
C SER A 223 -3.91 0.10 13.15
N GLU A 224 -2.71 0.66 13.27
CA GLU A 224 -1.50 -0.06 13.66
C GLU A 224 -1.62 -0.67 15.06
N ALA A 225 -2.06 0.10 16.05
CA ALA A 225 -2.25 -0.41 17.41
C ALA A 225 -3.31 -1.52 17.48
N VAL A 226 -4.36 -1.44 16.65
CA VAL A 226 -5.37 -2.50 16.50
C VAL A 226 -4.76 -3.76 15.89
N ILE A 227 -3.96 -3.63 14.82
CA ILE A 227 -3.26 -4.77 14.21
C ILE A 227 -2.36 -5.47 15.23
N GLN A 228 -1.49 -4.72 15.92
CA GLN A 228 -0.59 -5.27 16.95
C GLN A 228 -1.36 -6.03 18.03
N THR A 229 -2.47 -5.44 18.49
CA THR A 229 -3.34 -6.08 19.47
C THR A 229 -3.94 -7.39 18.97
N LEU A 230 -4.45 -7.40 17.74
CA LEU A 230 -5.09 -8.56 17.14
C LEU A 230 -4.08 -9.67 16.79
N ALA A 231 -2.86 -9.30 16.43
CA ALA A 231 -1.77 -10.24 16.15
C ALA A 231 -1.21 -10.90 17.42
N GLY A 232 -1.56 -10.39 18.61
CA GLY A 232 -1.11 -10.94 19.89
C GLY A 232 0.35 -10.64 20.24
N ASP A 233 0.96 -9.67 19.55
CA ASP A 233 2.41 -9.45 19.60
C ASP A 233 2.76 -8.10 20.26
N PRO A 234 3.40 -8.08 21.44
CA PRO A 234 3.93 -6.86 22.05
C PRO A 234 5.26 -6.37 21.41
N ASP A 235 5.91 -7.16 20.53
CA ASP A 235 7.29 -6.88 20.08
C ASP A 235 7.41 -6.12 18.73
N TYR A 236 6.33 -5.50 18.23
CA TYR A 236 6.39 -4.66 17.02
C TYR A 236 6.96 -3.24 17.26
N ALA A 237 7.81 -3.09 18.27
CA ALA A 237 8.52 -1.87 18.61
C ALA A 237 10.03 -2.16 18.79
N SER A 238 10.70 -2.58 17.72
CA SER A 238 12.16 -2.53 17.61
C SER A 238 12.60 -2.45 16.16
#